data_AF-A0A2E6I5R1-F1
#
_entry.id   AF-A0A2E6I5R1-F1
#
_cell.length_a   1.000
_cell.length_b   1.000
_cell.length_c   1.000
_cell.angle_alpha   90.00
_cell.angle_beta   90.00
_cell.angle_gamma   90.00
#
_symmetry.space_group_name_H-M   'P 1'
#
loop_
_entity.id
_entity.type
_entity.pdbx_description
1 polymer ?
#
loop_
_entity_poly.entity_id
_entity_poly.type
_entity_poly.pdbx_seq_one_letter_code
_entity_poly.pdbx_strand_id
1 'polypeptide(L)'
;MNNSTSPPDLLLTIDQEGQVGVANARYTDILGYAAADLRERAVSELLEESSRSGFEVVLRGVREGPTCRRSKSVYSQPTGGTSR
;
A
#
# COMPACT_ATOMS: atom_id res chain seq x y z
N MET A 1 7.22 27.24 -15.86
CA MET A 1 7.69 25.87 -15.54
C MET A 1 6.91 25.36 -14.35
N ASN A 2 6.01 24.43 -14.61
CA ASN A 2 5.10 23.79 -13.68
C ASN A 2 5.82 22.56 -13.14
N ASN A 3 6.41 22.66 -11.95
CA ASN A 3 6.97 21.52 -11.23
C ASN A 3 5.82 20.65 -10.70
N SER A 4 5.24 19.83 -11.58
CA SER A 4 4.36 18.74 -11.20
C SER A 4 5.20 17.60 -10.62
N THR A 5 5.80 17.82 -9.46
CA THR A 5 6.57 16.79 -8.76
C THR A 5 5.57 15.80 -8.16
N SER A 6 5.17 14.78 -8.92
CA SER A 6 4.47 13.64 -8.34
C SER A 6 5.32 13.09 -7.19
N PRO A 7 4.71 12.80 -6.03
CA PRO A 7 5.45 12.38 -4.85
C PRO A 7 6.38 11.20 -5.19
N PRO A 8 7.60 11.16 -4.63
CA PRO A 8 8.53 10.06 -4.86
C PRO A 8 8.00 8.76 -4.26
N ASP A 9 7.15 8.86 -3.23
CA ASP A 9 6.64 7.72 -2.48
C ASP A 9 5.41 7.08 -3.13
N LEU A 10 5.27 5.79 -2.89
CA LEU A 10 4.03 5.04 -3.13
C LEU A 10 2.97 5.52 -2.14
N LEU A 11 1.85 6.02 -2.67
CA LEU A 11 0.71 6.45 -1.85
C LEU A 11 -0.52 5.61 -2.18
N LEU A 12 -1.07 5.02 -1.14
CA LEU A 12 -2.26 4.18 -1.18
C LEU A 12 -3.22 4.62 -0.08
N THR A 13 -4.50 4.67 -0.42
CA THR A 13 -5.60 4.84 0.54
C THR A 13 -6.44 3.59 0.58
N ILE A 14 -6.80 3.16 1.78
CA ILE A 14 -7.69 2.03 2.04
C ILE A 14 -8.95 2.47 2.77
N ASP A 15 -10.02 1.70 2.61
CA ASP A 15 -11.19 1.79 3.47
C ASP A 15 -10.98 1.06 4.81
N GLN A 16 -12.02 1.08 5.65
CA GLN A 16 -11.99 0.45 6.98
C GLN A 16 -11.98 -1.09 6.90
N GLU A 17 -12.34 -1.65 5.76
CA GLU A 17 -12.32 -3.08 5.45
C GLU A 17 -10.95 -3.52 4.91
N GLY A 18 -10.02 -2.57 4.72
CA GLY A 18 -8.68 -2.81 4.20
C GLY A 18 -8.61 -2.92 2.67
N GLN A 19 -9.67 -2.52 1.97
CA GLN A 19 -9.72 -2.52 0.51
C GLN A 19 -9.07 -1.25 -0.05
N VAL A 20 -8.31 -1.41 -1.13
CA VAL A 20 -7.69 -0.30 -1.83
C VAL A 20 -8.74 0.56 -2.54
N GLY A 21 -8.80 1.84 -2.16
CA GLY A 21 -9.63 2.85 -2.82
C GLY A 21 -8.87 3.64 -3.89
N VAL A 22 -7.71 4.19 -3.54
CA VAL A 22 -6.90 5.02 -4.43
C VAL A 22 -5.42 4.65 -4.30
N ALA A 23 -4.77 4.40 -5.43
CA ALA A 23 -3.33 4.27 -5.54
C ALA A 23 -2.78 5.36 -6.49
N ASN A 24 -1.65 5.98 -6.14
CA ASN A 24 -1.00 6.95 -7.03
C ASN A 24 -0.31 6.24 -8.22
N ALA A 25 -0.04 6.99 -9.30
CA ALA A 25 0.57 6.44 -10.53
C ALA A 25 1.96 5.81 -10.30
N ARG A 26 2.63 6.13 -9.19
CA ARG A 26 3.93 5.55 -8.82
C ARG A 26 3.89 4.04 -8.60
N TYR A 27 2.71 3.47 -8.28
CA TYR A 27 2.55 2.02 -8.22
C TYR A 27 2.86 1.33 -9.55
N THR A 28 2.50 1.97 -10.67
CA THR A 28 2.83 1.47 -12.01
C THR A 28 4.31 1.65 -12.31
N ASP A 29 4.86 2.82 -12.01
CA ASP A 29 6.27 3.14 -12.28
C ASP A 29 7.26 2.25 -11.49
N ILE A 30 6.96 1.96 -10.22
CA ILE A 30 7.89 1.30 -9.29
C ILE A 30 7.60 -0.20 -9.18
N LEU A 31 6.32 -0.58 -9.11
CA LEU A 31 5.93 -1.97 -8.85
C LEU A 31 5.34 -2.67 -10.09
N GLY A 32 5.06 -1.95 -11.17
CA GLY A 32 4.49 -2.50 -12.40
C GLY A 32 2.99 -2.81 -12.33
N TYR A 33 2.32 -2.54 -11.21
CA TYR A 33 0.87 -2.72 -11.10
C TYR A 33 0.14 -1.55 -11.73
N ALA A 34 -0.84 -1.79 -12.60
CA ALA A 34 -1.74 -0.71 -13.00
C ALA A 34 -2.53 -0.28 -11.76
N ALA A 35 -2.67 1.03 -11.53
CA ALA A 35 -3.44 1.53 -10.39
C ALA A 35 -4.89 0.99 -10.37
N ALA A 36 -5.43 0.67 -11.54
CA ALA A 36 -6.74 0.02 -11.69
C ALA A 36 -6.75 -1.42 -11.15
N ASP A 37 -5.66 -2.18 -11.31
CA ASP A 37 -5.55 -3.57 -10.85
C ASP A 37 -5.43 -3.67 -9.32
N LEU A 38 -5.03 -2.58 -8.67
CA LEU A 38 -4.96 -2.52 -7.21
C LEU A 38 -6.31 -2.18 -6.60
N ARG A 39 -7.21 -1.56 -7.36
CA ARG A 39 -8.51 -1.11 -6.86
C ARG A 39 -9.37 -2.31 -6.47
N GLU A 40 -10.07 -2.20 -5.34
CA GLU A 40 -10.95 -3.25 -4.80
C GLU A 40 -10.23 -4.56 -4.39
N ARG A 41 -8.90 -4.52 -4.28
CA ARG A 41 -8.12 -5.60 -3.67
C ARG A 41 -7.89 -5.33 -2.19
N ALA A 42 -7.83 -6.41 -1.40
CA ALA A 42 -7.42 -6.32 -0.02
C ALA A 42 -5.91 -6.02 0.05
N VAL A 43 -5.52 -5.03 0.84
CA VAL A 43 -4.09 -4.67 0.99
C VAL A 43 -3.26 -5.80 1.58
N SER A 44 -3.85 -6.65 2.41
CA SER A 44 -3.19 -7.83 2.96
C SER A 44 -2.67 -8.78 1.88
N GLU A 45 -3.31 -8.85 0.70
CA GLU A 45 -2.83 -9.66 -0.43
C GLU A 45 -1.55 -9.10 -1.05
N LEU A 46 -1.37 -7.78 -0.98
CA LEU A 46 -0.20 -7.11 -1.52
C LEU A 46 0.99 -7.31 -0.56
N LEU A 47 0.74 -7.35 0.75
CA LEU A 47 1.77 -7.51 1.77
C LEU A 47 2.36 -8.93 1.79
N GLU A 48 3.64 -9.01 2.16
CA GLU A 48 4.25 -10.28 2.53
C GLU A 48 3.55 -10.92 3.72
N GLU A 49 3.53 -12.25 3.76
CA GLU A 49 2.87 -13.03 4.81
C GLU A 49 3.32 -12.60 6.22
N SER A 50 4.62 -12.35 6.39
CA SER A 50 5.22 -11.89 7.65
C SER A 50 4.63 -10.56 8.15
N SER A 51 4.21 -9.69 7.23
CA SER A 51 3.72 -8.34 7.50
C SER A 51 2.19 -8.25 7.61
N ARG A 52 1.46 -9.29 7.18
CA ARG A 52 -0.01 -9.33 7.23
C ARG A 52 -0.54 -9.21 8.66
N SER A 53 0.01 -9.99 9.58
CA SER A 53 -0.41 -9.99 10.99
C SER A 53 -0.26 -8.61 11.65
N GLY A 54 0.85 -7.91 11.38
CA GLY A 54 1.09 -6.55 11.86
C GLY A 54 0.12 -5.54 11.25
N PHE A 55 -0.22 -5.69 9.97
CA PHE A 55 -1.22 -4.84 9.30
C PHE A 55 -2.63 -5.05 9.85
N GLU A 56 -3.06 -6.29 10.09
CA GLU A 56 -4.38 -6.59 10.68
C GLU A 56 -4.57 -5.94 12.06
N VAL A 57 -3.51 -5.91 12.88
CA VAL A 57 -3.54 -5.22 14.19
C VAL A 57 -3.76 -3.72 14.02
N VAL A 58 -3.11 -3.10 13.03
CA VAL A 58 -3.24 -1.69 12.69
C VAL A 58 -4.64 -1.38 12.17
N LEU A 59 -5.13 -2.20 11.22
CA LEU A 59 -6.44 -2.04 10.61
C LEU A 59 -7.56 -2.19 11.65
N ARG A 60 -7.48 -3.22 12.51
CA ARG A 60 -8.40 -3.38 13.64
C ARG A 60 -8.41 -2.14 14.54
N GLY A 61 -7.24 -1.59 14.86
CA GLY A 61 -7.13 -0.35 15.63
C GLY A 61 -7.79 0.84 14.94
N VAL A 62 -7.66 0.98 13.62
CA VAL A 62 -8.35 2.03 12.84
C VAL A 62 -9.87 1.85 12.89
N ARG A 63 -10.37 0.61 12.77
CA ARG A 63 -11.81 0.29 12.83
C ARG A 63 -12.41 0.55 14.21
N GLU A 64 -11.68 0.21 15.27
CA GLU A 64 -12.20 0.22 16.65
C GLU A 64 -12.05 1.58 17.37
N GLY A 65 -11.23 2.52 16.87
CA GLY A 65 -11.15 3.90 17.40
C GLY A 65 -9.73 4.41 17.69
N PRO A 66 -9.57 5.67 18.13
CA PRO A 66 -8.67 6.68 17.54
C PRO A 66 -7.15 6.49 17.72
N THR A 67 -6.68 5.37 18.27
CA THR A 67 -5.26 5.18 18.60
C THR A 67 -4.59 4.19 17.67
N CYS A 68 -4.36 4.59 16.41
CA CYS A 68 -3.42 3.86 15.56
C CYS A 68 -2.00 4.34 15.87
N ARG A 69 -1.27 3.62 16.74
CA ARG A 69 0.17 3.89 16.93
C ARG A 69 0.89 3.52 15.64
N ARG A 70 1.65 4.46 15.06
CA ARG A 70 2.48 4.26 13.86
C ARG A 70 3.11 2.87 13.84
N SER A 71 2.71 2.04 12.88
CA SER A 71 3.34 0.75 12.59
C SER A 71 4.11 0.89 11.28
N LYS A 72 5.36 0.44 11.26
CA LYS A 72 6.16 0.36 10.04
C LYS A 72 5.89 -1.00 9.40
N SER A 73 5.10 -1.04 8.32
CA SER A 73 5.00 -2.22 7.47
C SER A 73 5.97 -2.07 6.30
N VAL A 74 6.83 -3.07 6.10
CA VAL A 74 7.74 -3.14 4.96
C VAL A 74 7.07 -3.99 3.89
N TYR A 75 6.93 -3.43 2.69
CA TYR A 75 6.50 -4.17 1.51
C TYR A 75 7.73 -4.85 0.89
N SER A 76 7.64 -6.15 0.58
CA SER A 76 8.66 -6.83 -0.22
C SER A 76 7.97 -7.72 -1.27
N GLN A 77 8.55 -7.74 -2.47
CA GLN A 77 8.01 -8.43 -3.62
C GLN A 77 8.53 -9.88 -3.63
N PRO A 78 7.68 -10.90 -3.85
CA PRO A 78 8.15 -12.29 -3.87
C PRO A 78 8.98 -12.67 -5.12
N THR A 79 9.00 -11.89 -6.20
CA THR A 79 9.76 -12.23 -7.43
C THR A 79 10.05 -11.02 -8.34
N GLY A 80 11.34 -10.69 -8.51
CA GLY A 80 11.94 -10.29 -9.81
C GLY A 80 11.94 -8.82 -10.24
N GLY A 81 13.13 -8.21 -10.28
CA GLY A 81 13.40 -6.98 -11.04
C GLY A 81 14.80 -6.40 -10.81
N THR A 82 15.84 -7.03 -11.33
CA THR A 82 17.20 -6.45 -11.35
C THR A 82 17.19 -5.19 -12.21
N SER A 83 17.30 -4.00 -11.61
CA SER A 83 17.52 -2.78 -12.37
C SER A 83 19.00 -2.66 -12.72
N ARG A 84 19.27 -2.60 -14.02
CA ARG A 84 20.54 -2.17 -14.60
C ARG A 84 20.67 -0.66 -14.52
#